data_AF-A0A2N5C8F9-F1
#
_entry.id   AF-A0A2N5C8F9-F1
#
_cell.length_a   1.000
_cell.length_b   1.000
_cell.length_c   1.000
_cell.angle_alpha   90.00
_cell.angle_beta   90.00
_cell.angle_gamma   90.00
#
_symmetry.space_group_name_H-M   'P 1'
#
loop_
_entity.id
_entity.type
_entity.pdbx_description
1 polymer ?
#
loop_
_entity_poly.entity_id
_entity_poly.type
_entity_poly.pdbx_seq_one_letter_code
_entity_poly.pdbx_strand_id
1 'polypeptide(L)'
;MFPTIFYRIQSLAFLATLVAGNAYAQQAPSMEERLRNQLRITTTQLQQAQNELAALKAGQPSSGQSSASGAAGGGDASALRKELDAVRAQLATERGAREQLADATRQAHLQTQGVVEKATNQIAQYRKSYDELLRMARTLDAERRNLVAEAGARQAALKRCESANTKLYSVGQDILRAYETVDVATVLAARQPFAAQSRVRYEQIAQDYGDKLYEGRFDVRAGETVETPAEAVGQTPSNTAAETPATTVAMPASGAATPASP
;
A
#
# COMPACT_ATOMS: atom_id res chain seq x y z
N MET A 1 0.67 -17.38 43.76
CA MET A 1 -0.48 -18.01 43.07
C MET A 1 -1.67 -17.02 42.97
N PHE A 2 -1.44 -15.78 42.48
CA PHE A 2 -2.49 -14.76 42.32
C PHE A 2 -2.14 -13.71 41.23
N PRO A 3 -2.13 -14.06 39.93
CA PRO A 3 -2.29 -12.99 38.92
C PRO A 3 -3.38 -13.25 37.86
N THR A 4 -4.14 -14.34 37.93
CA THR A 4 -5.10 -14.72 36.87
C THR A 4 -6.51 -14.16 37.05
N ILE A 5 -6.84 -13.64 38.24
CA ILE A 5 -8.20 -13.17 38.58
C ILE A 5 -8.46 -11.75 38.06
N PHE A 6 -7.44 -10.89 38.00
CA PHE A 6 -7.58 -9.51 37.51
C PHE A 6 -7.86 -9.42 35.99
N TYR A 7 -7.37 -10.38 35.20
CA TYR A 7 -7.57 -10.38 33.75
C TYR A 7 -9.00 -10.75 33.32
N ARG A 8 -9.75 -11.49 34.16
CA ARG A 8 -11.13 -11.90 33.86
C ARG A 8 -12.17 -10.84 34.15
N ILE A 9 -11.87 -9.88 35.03
CA ILE A 9 -12.79 -8.77 35.34
C ILE A 9 -12.69 -7.68 34.26
N GLN A 10 -11.52 -7.49 33.65
CA GLN A 10 -11.34 -6.53 32.56
C GLN A 10 -12.03 -6.95 31.24
N SER A 11 -12.17 -8.26 31.00
CA SER A 11 -12.81 -8.78 29.79
C SER A 11 -14.34 -8.76 29.84
N LEU A 12 -14.94 -8.66 31.04
CA LEU A 12 -16.40 -8.60 31.21
C LEU A 12 -16.94 -7.16 31.18
N ALA A 13 -16.11 -6.17 31.52
CA ALA A 13 -16.46 -4.74 31.37
C ALA A 13 -16.45 -4.27 29.90
N PHE A 14 -15.67 -4.93 29.03
CA PHE A 14 -15.60 -4.59 27.60
C PHE A 14 -16.76 -5.19 26.77
N LEU A 15 -17.47 -6.19 27.30
CA LEU A 15 -18.60 -6.81 26.61
C LEU A 15 -19.96 -6.19 26.97
N ALA A 16 -20.03 -5.40 28.05
CA ALA A 16 -21.27 -4.75 28.50
C ALA A 16 -21.54 -3.38 27.85
N THR A 17 -20.55 -2.77 27.19
CA THR A 17 -20.70 -1.49 26.49
C THR A 17 -21.11 -1.63 25.02
N LEU A 18 -21.17 -2.85 24.46
CA LEU A 18 -21.59 -3.08 23.07
C LEU A 18 -23.10 -3.20 22.85
N VAL A 19 -23.93 -3.24 23.90
CA VAL A 19 -25.39 -3.47 23.75
C VAL A 19 -26.24 -2.19 23.90
N ALA A 20 -25.67 -1.07 24.35
CA ALA A 20 -26.39 0.19 24.50
C ALA A 20 -26.40 1.09 23.24
N GLY A 21 -25.81 0.66 22.13
CA GLY A 21 -25.68 1.46 20.90
C GLY A 21 -26.86 1.38 19.91
N ASN A 22 -27.78 0.44 20.07
CA ASN A 22 -28.83 0.18 19.07
C ASN A 22 -30.13 0.99 19.24
N ALA A 23 -30.19 1.91 20.20
CA ALA A 23 -31.39 2.73 20.46
C ALA A 23 -31.42 4.08 19.72
N TYR A 24 -30.39 4.42 18.94
CA TYR A 24 -30.34 5.63 18.09
C TYR A 24 -30.35 5.29 16.60
N ALA A 25 -31.20 4.35 16.20
CA ALA A 25 -31.58 4.15 14.80
C ALA A 25 -33.08 4.46 14.63
N GLN A 26 -33.50 5.65 15.10
CA GLN A 26 -34.59 6.32 14.40
C GLN A 26 -33.93 7.16 13.31
N GLN A 27 -33.93 6.60 12.10
CA GLN A 27 -33.64 7.30 10.86
C GLN A 27 -34.28 8.70 10.92
N ALA A 28 -33.45 9.73 11.09
CA ALA A 28 -33.74 10.99 10.45
C ALA A 28 -33.86 10.70 8.94
N PRO A 29 -34.86 11.27 8.23
CA PRO A 29 -35.00 11.04 6.80
C PRO A 29 -33.66 11.34 6.13
N SER A 30 -33.12 10.35 5.41
CA SER A 30 -31.83 10.48 4.74
C SER A 30 -31.90 11.67 3.78
N MET A 31 -30.77 12.35 3.52
CA MET A 31 -30.74 13.46 2.55
C MET A 31 -31.35 13.04 1.21
N GLU A 32 -31.18 11.79 0.81
CA GLU A 32 -31.78 11.21 -0.40
C GLU A 32 -33.33 11.18 -0.34
N GLU A 33 -33.92 10.83 0.81
CA GLU A 33 -35.37 10.90 1.08
C GLU A 33 -35.89 12.33 0.92
N ARG A 34 -35.11 13.31 1.40
CA ARG A 34 -35.45 14.74 1.31
C ARG A 34 -35.37 15.26 -0.12
N LEU A 35 -34.36 14.85 -0.90
CA LEU A 35 -34.25 15.16 -2.32
C LEU A 35 -35.38 14.51 -3.14
N ARG A 36 -35.76 13.25 -2.84
CA ARG A 36 -36.89 12.57 -3.49
C ARG A 36 -38.22 13.27 -3.19
N ASN A 37 -38.43 13.71 -1.96
CA ASN A 37 -39.63 14.50 -1.62
C ASN A 37 -39.63 15.85 -2.31
N GLN A 38 -38.50 16.56 -2.38
CA GLN A 38 -38.41 17.81 -3.15
C GLN A 38 -38.73 17.59 -4.63
N LEU A 39 -38.19 16.54 -5.27
CA LEU A 39 -38.47 16.20 -6.67
C LEU A 39 -39.95 15.84 -6.91
N ARG A 40 -40.60 15.15 -5.97
CA ARG A 40 -42.05 14.87 -6.03
C ARG A 40 -42.86 16.15 -5.92
N ILE A 41 -42.52 17.02 -4.97
CA ILE A 41 -43.22 18.30 -4.76
C ILE A 41 -43.08 19.20 -5.99
N THR A 42 -41.89 19.32 -6.57
CA THR A 42 -41.67 20.13 -7.78
C THR A 42 -42.41 19.56 -8.98
N THR A 43 -42.44 18.23 -9.14
CA THR A 43 -43.26 17.56 -10.17
C THR A 43 -44.74 17.87 -10.00
N THR A 44 -45.27 17.76 -8.77
CA THR A 44 -46.68 18.07 -8.51
C THR A 44 -47.00 19.54 -8.73
N GLN A 45 -46.10 20.46 -8.38
CA GLN A 45 -46.26 21.89 -8.65
C GLN A 45 -46.27 22.18 -10.16
N LEU A 46 -45.42 21.50 -10.95
CA LEU A 46 -45.40 21.65 -12.41
C LEU A 46 -46.68 21.12 -13.06
N GLN A 47 -47.19 19.98 -12.61
CA GLN A 47 -48.48 19.45 -13.07
C GLN A 47 -49.65 20.35 -12.68
N GLN A 48 -49.63 20.90 -11.46
CA GLN A 48 -50.68 21.80 -10.97
C GLN A 48 -50.68 23.12 -11.74
N ALA A 49 -49.51 23.72 -12.00
CA ALA A 49 -49.36 24.91 -12.82
C ALA A 49 -49.79 24.67 -14.28
N GLN A 50 -49.49 23.49 -14.85
CA GLN A 50 -49.96 23.13 -16.20
C GLN A 50 -51.49 22.99 -16.24
N ASN A 51 -52.10 22.41 -15.20
CA ASN A 51 -53.56 22.29 -15.09
C ASN A 51 -54.23 23.66 -14.90
N GLU A 52 -53.64 24.56 -14.13
CA GLU A 52 -54.10 25.94 -13.99
C GLU A 52 -54.02 26.71 -15.31
N LEU A 53 -52.93 26.57 -16.06
CA LEU A 53 -52.81 27.15 -17.41
C LEU A 53 -53.83 26.57 -18.39
N ALA A 54 -54.10 25.26 -18.32
CA ALA A 54 -55.12 24.61 -19.13
C ALA A 54 -56.54 25.08 -18.75
N ALA A 55 -56.83 25.23 -17.46
CA ALA A 55 -58.10 25.73 -16.95
C ALA A 55 -58.33 27.20 -17.32
N LEU A 56 -57.30 28.05 -17.24
CA LEU A 56 -57.35 29.44 -17.69
C LEU A 56 -57.55 29.54 -19.21
N LYS A 57 -56.90 28.67 -19.99
CA LYS A 57 -57.04 28.62 -21.45
C LYS A 57 -58.41 28.07 -21.90
N ALA A 58 -58.99 27.14 -21.15
CA ALA A 58 -60.33 26.59 -21.40
C ALA A 58 -61.45 27.48 -20.87
N GLY A 59 -61.19 28.27 -19.82
CA GLY A 59 -62.13 29.21 -19.23
C GLY A 59 -62.15 30.61 -19.87
N GLN A 60 -61.41 30.82 -20.97
CA GLN A 60 -61.36 32.10 -21.66
C GLN A 60 -62.36 32.16 -22.83
N PRO A 61 -63.58 32.73 -22.66
CA PRO A 61 -64.26 33.32 -23.79
C PRO A 61 -63.44 34.53 -24.27
N SER A 62 -63.40 34.76 -25.58
CA SER A 62 -62.75 35.89 -26.24
C SER A 62 -62.84 37.19 -25.44
N SER A 63 -61.68 37.80 -25.19
CA SER A 63 -61.46 39.05 -24.45
C SER A 63 -62.06 40.30 -25.11
N GLY A 64 -63.38 40.33 -25.29
CA GLY A 64 -64.13 41.43 -25.90
C GLY A 64 -65.19 42.08 -25.00
N GLN A 65 -65.41 41.59 -23.79
CA GLN A 65 -66.55 42.04 -22.96
C GLN A 65 -66.12 42.38 -21.53
N SER A 66 -65.22 43.34 -21.37
CA SER A 66 -64.98 43.99 -20.06
C SER A 66 -64.73 45.50 -20.15
N SER A 67 -64.90 46.12 -21.32
CA SER A 67 -64.70 47.57 -21.50
C SER A 67 -66.01 48.38 -21.66
N ALA A 68 -67.17 47.77 -21.39
CA ALA A 68 -68.47 48.44 -21.49
C ALA A 68 -69.25 48.42 -20.16
N SER A 69 -68.72 49.12 -19.15
CA SER A 69 -69.51 49.50 -17.95
C SER A 69 -69.04 50.85 -17.37
N GLY A 70 -69.01 51.89 -18.21
CA GLY A 70 -68.65 53.27 -17.82
C GLY A 70 -69.68 54.00 -16.92
N ALA A 71 -70.59 53.30 -16.25
CA ALA A 71 -71.65 53.94 -15.45
C ALA A 71 -72.02 53.17 -14.16
N ALA A 72 -71.06 52.45 -13.55
CA ALA A 72 -71.14 51.92 -12.18
C ALA A 72 -69.87 52.25 -11.34
N GLY A 73 -69.13 53.29 -11.75
CA GLY A 73 -67.70 53.51 -11.49
C GLY A 73 -67.24 53.82 -10.06
N GLY A 74 -68.11 53.73 -9.05
CA GLY A 74 -67.69 53.84 -7.63
C GLY A 74 -67.34 52.49 -6.99
N GLY A 75 -68.15 51.45 -7.27
CA GLY A 75 -67.96 50.11 -6.73
C GLY A 75 -66.79 49.38 -7.37
N ASP A 76 -66.73 49.38 -8.70
CA ASP A 76 -65.72 48.66 -9.49
C ASP A 76 -64.32 49.24 -9.30
N ALA A 77 -64.18 50.57 -9.22
CA ALA A 77 -62.89 51.23 -8.94
C ALA A 77 -62.35 50.91 -7.54
N SER A 78 -63.23 50.70 -6.55
CA SER A 78 -62.85 50.29 -5.21
C SER A 78 -62.45 48.81 -5.15
N ALA A 79 -63.11 47.96 -5.93
CA ALA A 79 -62.77 46.54 -6.08
C ALA A 79 -61.40 46.36 -6.75
N LEU A 80 -61.15 47.05 -7.86
CA LEU A 80 -59.87 47.03 -8.58
C LEU A 80 -58.69 47.53 -7.72
N ARG A 81 -58.91 48.52 -6.85
CA ARG A 81 -57.88 48.98 -5.89
C ARG A 81 -57.54 47.90 -4.85
N LYS A 82 -58.56 47.23 -4.30
CA LYS A 82 -58.34 46.11 -3.37
C LYS A 82 -57.59 44.95 -4.02
N GLU A 83 -57.88 44.65 -5.29
CA GLU A 83 -57.14 43.64 -6.06
C GLU A 83 -55.68 44.05 -6.29
N LEU A 84 -55.41 45.30 -6.67
CA LEU A 84 -54.03 45.78 -6.81
C LEU A 84 -53.23 45.69 -5.51
N ASP A 85 -53.84 46.03 -4.38
CA ASP A 85 -53.18 45.93 -3.07
C ASP A 85 -52.98 44.47 -2.65
N ALA A 86 -53.92 43.58 -2.95
CA ALA A 86 -53.77 42.14 -2.73
C ALA A 86 -52.64 41.55 -3.59
N VAL A 87 -52.56 41.90 -4.88
CA VAL A 87 -51.50 41.45 -5.79
C VAL A 87 -50.13 42.02 -5.36
N ARG A 88 -50.08 43.28 -4.90
CA ARG A 88 -48.84 43.86 -4.34
C ARG A 88 -48.38 43.13 -3.07
N ALA A 89 -49.31 42.80 -2.18
CA ALA A 89 -49.01 42.04 -0.99
C ALA A 89 -48.49 40.63 -1.33
N GLN A 90 -49.12 39.95 -2.30
CA GLN A 90 -48.65 38.65 -2.81
C GLN A 90 -47.26 38.73 -3.45
N LEU A 91 -46.97 39.79 -4.19
CA LEU A 91 -45.66 39.95 -4.83
C LEU A 91 -44.55 40.24 -3.80
N ALA A 92 -44.88 40.95 -2.72
CA ALA A 92 -43.98 41.16 -1.58
C ALA A 92 -43.70 39.85 -0.84
N THR A 93 -44.71 39.01 -0.61
CA THR A 93 -44.51 37.70 0.04
C THR A 93 -43.73 36.73 -0.85
N GLU A 94 -44.01 36.67 -2.16
CA GLU A 94 -43.23 35.90 -3.14
C GLU A 94 -41.76 36.31 -3.15
N ARG A 95 -41.46 37.62 -3.15
CA ARG A 95 -40.08 38.11 -3.09
C ARG A 95 -39.38 37.68 -1.80
N GLY A 96 -40.05 37.84 -0.65
CA GLY A 96 -39.52 37.38 0.64
C GLY A 96 -39.25 35.87 0.66
N ALA A 97 -40.16 35.06 0.11
CA ALA A 97 -39.99 33.62 0.00
C ALA A 97 -38.82 33.23 -0.92
N ARG A 98 -38.65 33.92 -2.06
CA ARG A 98 -37.52 33.70 -2.98
C ARG A 98 -36.19 34.03 -2.35
N GLU A 99 -36.11 35.13 -1.59
CA GLU A 99 -34.87 35.54 -0.93
C GLU A 99 -34.48 34.56 0.18
N GLN A 100 -35.44 34.10 0.98
CA GLN A 100 -35.21 33.02 1.96
C GLN A 100 -34.74 31.71 1.32
N LEU A 101 -35.32 31.32 0.17
CA LEU A 101 -34.88 30.15 -0.58
C LEU A 101 -33.47 30.32 -1.15
N ALA A 102 -33.12 31.51 -1.64
CA ALA A 102 -31.78 31.81 -2.14
C ALA A 102 -30.73 31.75 -1.01
N ASP A 103 -31.05 32.28 0.16
CA ASP A 103 -30.19 32.22 1.34
C ASP A 103 -30.03 30.78 1.86
N ALA A 104 -31.12 30.02 1.93
CA ALA A 104 -31.08 28.61 2.30
C ALA A 104 -30.23 27.78 1.33
N THR A 105 -30.34 28.06 0.01
CA THR A 105 -29.54 27.39 -1.02
C THR A 105 -28.07 27.76 -0.90
N ARG A 106 -27.74 29.04 -0.65
CA ARG A 106 -26.37 29.51 -0.43
C ARG A 106 -25.76 28.84 0.81
N GLN A 107 -26.49 28.77 1.91
CA GLN A 107 -26.05 28.09 3.12
C GLN A 107 -25.83 26.59 2.89
N ALA A 108 -26.74 25.92 2.18
CA ALA A 108 -26.59 24.50 1.83
C ALA A 108 -25.35 24.25 0.95
N HIS A 109 -25.05 25.14 0.00
CA HIS A 109 -23.83 25.06 -0.79
C HIS A 109 -22.57 25.22 0.05
N LEU A 110 -22.52 26.22 0.94
CA LEU A 110 -21.38 26.42 1.84
C LEU A 110 -21.15 25.22 2.77
N GLN A 111 -22.22 24.63 3.30
CA GLN A 111 -22.13 23.41 4.11
C GLN A 111 -21.62 22.22 3.29
N THR A 112 -22.12 22.05 2.07
CA THR A 112 -21.68 20.96 1.17
C THR A 112 -20.20 21.12 0.83
N GLN A 113 -19.74 22.34 0.52
CA GLN A 113 -18.33 22.63 0.26
C GLN A 113 -17.47 22.30 1.49
N GLY A 114 -17.87 22.71 2.69
CA GLY A 114 -17.15 22.39 3.92
C GLY A 114 -17.09 20.88 4.22
N VAL A 115 -18.12 20.12 3.88
CA VAL A 115 -18.11 18.65 4.01
C VAL A 115 -17.18 18.02 2.98
N VAL A 116 -17.21 18.48 1.73
CA VAL A 116 -16.31 18.00 0.66
C VAL A 116 -14.85 18.29 1.03
N GLU A 117 -14.52 19.49 1.50
CA GLU A 117 -13.17 19.84 1.94
C GLU A 117 -12.69 18.98 3.12
N LYS A 118 -13.55 18.70 4.09
CA LYS A 118 -13.21 17.80 5.19
C LYS A 118 -12.97 16.38 4.69
N ALA A 119 -13.81 15.88 3.80
CA ALA A 119 -13.66 14.55 3.21
C ALA A 119 -12.39 14.44 2.37
N THR A 120 -12.07 15.44 1.54
CA THR A 120 -10.83 15.44 0.73
C THR A 120 -9.60 15.50 1.62
N ASN A 121 -9.61 16.30 2.69
CA ASN A 121 -8.53 16.34 3.67
C ASN A 121 -8.34 15.00 4.38
N GLN A 122 -9.42 14.32 4.78
CA GLN A 122 -9.34 12.99 5.38
C GLN A 122 -8.76 11.96 4.40
N ILE A 123 -9.22 11.95 3.14
CA ILE A 123 -8.68 11.05 2.11
C ILE A 123 -7.18 11.32 1.88
N ALA A 124 -6.77 12.59 1.84
CA ALA A 124 -5.36 12.95 1.69
C ALA A 124 -4.52 12.48 2.89
N GLN A 125 -5.05 12.61 4.12
CA GLN A 125 -4.39 12.10 5.33
C GLN A 125 -4.24 10.58 5.30
N TYR A 126 -5.29 9.85 4.95
CA TYR A 126 -5.22 8.40 4.83
C TYR A 126 -4.20 7.98 3.77
N ARG A 127 -4.22 8.59 2.58
CA ARG A 127 -3.22 8.33 1.53
C ARG A 127 -1.80 8.57 2.03
N LYS A 128 -1.56 9.71 2.68
CA LYS A 128 -0.24 10.02 3.26
C LYS A 128 0.17 8.99 4.31
N SER A 129 -0.74 8.52 5.16
CA SER A 129 -0.40 7.46 6.12
C SER A 129 -0.08 6.15 5.42
N TYR A 130 -0.82 5.77 4.37
CA TYR A 130 -0.54 4.56 3.60
C TYR A 130 0.82 4.64 2.91
N ASP A 131 1.15 5.79 2.32
CA ASP A 131 2.45 6.01 1.68
C ASP A 131 3.60 5.93 2.68
N GLU A 132 3.43 6.49 3.88
CA GLU A 132 4.45 6.38 4.93
C GLU A 132 4.60 4.94 5.44
N LEU A 133 3.51 4.19 5.61
CA LEU A 133 3.57 2.77 5.95
C LEU A 133 4.29 1.96 4.86
N LEU A 134 4.00 2.23 3.58
CA LEU A 134 4.69 1.60 2.45
C LEU A 134 6.19 1.95 2.44
N ARG A 135 6.54 3.19 2.78
CA ARG A 135 7.94 3.62 2.90
C ARG A 135 8.64 2.89 4.03
N MET A 136 8.03 2.82 5.21
CA MET A 136 8.55 2.08 6.36
C MET A 136 8.72 0.59 6.07
N ALA A 137 7.76 -0.04 5.38
CA ALA A 137 7.87 -1.44 5.00
C ALA A 137 9.08 -1.69 4.10
N ARG A 138 9.31 -0.82 3.10
CA ARG A 138 10.47 -0.91 2.20
C ARG A 138 11.79 -0.69 2.92
N THR A 139 11.85 0.24 3.88
CA THR A 139 13.07 0.45 4.68
C THR A 139 13.37 -0.75 5.56
N LEU A 140 12.38 -1.33 6.22
CA LEU A 140 12.54 -2.55 7.02
C LEU A 140 12.98 -3.74 6.17
N ASP A 141 12.44 -3.90 4.96
CA ASP A 141 12.87 -4.95 4.04
C ASP A 141 14.33 -4.75 3.58
N ALA A 142 14.75 -3.50 3.33
CA ALA A 142 16.13 -3.19 3.00
C ALA A 142 17.08 -3.47 4.17
N GLU A 143 16.73 -3.04 5.38
CA GLU A 143 17.48 -3.33 6.61
C GLU A 143 17.59 -4.83 6.86
N ARG A 144 16.49 -5.58 6.69
CA ARG A 144 16.51 -7.03 6.81
C ARG A 144 17.46 -7.67 5.80
N ARG A 145 17.42 -7.25 4.54
CA ARG A 145 18.34 -7.77 3.50
C ARG A 145 19.79 -7.48 3.86
N ASN A 146 20.09 -6.28 4.34
CA ASN A 146 21.44 -5.90 4.77
C ASN A 146 21.91 -6.76 5.95
N LEU A 147 21.07 -6.95 6.98
CA LEU A 147 21.41 -7.79 8.13
C LEU A 147 21.60 -9.26 7.74
N VAL A 148 20.79 -9.79 6.83
CA VAL A 148 20.96 -11.15 6.30
C VAL A 148 22.27 -11.27 5.52
N ALA A 149 22.62 -10.27 4.71
CA ALA A 149 23.89 -10.24 3.99
C ALA A 149 25.09 -10.18 4.94
N GLU A 150 25.05 -9.30 5.96
CA GLU A 150 26.10 -9.21 6.98
C GLU A 150 26.23 -10.51 7.78
N ALA A 151 25.12 -11.11 8.18
CA ALA A 151 25.13 -12.40 8.89
C ALA A 151 25.73 -13.50 8.01
N GLY A 152 25.38 -13.54 6.73
CA GLY A 152 25.96 -14.46 5.75
C GLY A 152 27.46 -14.26 5.57
N ALA A 153 27.92 -13.01 5.46
CA ALA A 153 29.34 -12.68 5.34
C ALA A 153 30.13 -13.09 6.59
N ARG A 154 29.59 -12.80 7.79
CA ARG A 154 30.20 -13.23 9.06
C ARG A 154 30.25 -14.75 9.18
N GLN A 155 29.19 -15.45 8.82
CA GLN A 155 29.16 -16.91 8.84
C GLN A 155 30.17 -17.52 7.85
N ALA A 156 30.31 -16.94 6.65
CA ALA A 156 31.31 -17.35 5.68
C ALA A 156 32.74 -17.12 6.21
N ALA A 157 33.00 -15.98 6.85
CA ALA A 157 34.28 -15.70 7.49
C ALA A 157 34.60 -16.71 8.60
N LEU A 158 33.63 -17.03 9.47
CA LEU A 158 33.81 -18.04 10.52
C LEU A 158 34.15 -19.42 9.93
N LYS A 159 33.42 -19.88 8.91
CA LYS A 159 33.73 -21.15 8.22
C LYS A 159 35.13 -21.18 7.62
N ARG A 160 35.58 -20.06 7.04
CA ARG A 160 36.96 -19.94 6.52
C ARG A 160 37.97 -20.05 7.66
N CYS A 161 37.76 -19.34 8.77
CA CYS A 161 38.60 -19.43 9.98
C CYS A 161 38.67 -20.85 10.53
N GLU A 162 37.53 -21.54 10.65
CA GLU A 162 37.47 -22.94 11.11
C GLU A 162 38.26 -23.87 10.19
N SER A 163 38.13 -23.70 8.87
CA SER A 163 38.89 -24.48 7.89
C SER A 163 40.39 -24.22 7.99
N ALA A 164 40.79 -22.96 8.16
CA ALA A 164 42.20 -22.57 8.34
C ALA A 164 42.77 -23.12 9.65
N ASN A 165 42.00 -23.05 10.74
CA ASN A 165 42.38 -23.62 12.02
C ASN A 165 42.59 -25.14 11.92
N THR A 166 41.66 -25.85 11.27
CA THR A 166 41.76 -27.30 11.06
C THR A 166 43.02 -27.66 10.26
N LYS A 167 43.32 -26.91 9.20
CA LYS A 167 44.54 -27.09 8.39
C LYS A 167 45.81 -26.84 9.23
N LEU A 168 45.84 -25.76 10.00
CA LEU A 168 46.99 -25.45 10.87
C LEU A 168 47.19 -26.53 11.93
N TYR A 169 46.10 -27.08 12.48
CA TYR A 169 46.17 -28.17 13.46
C TYR A 169 46.69 -29.47 12.84
N SER A 170 46.24 -29.84 11.63
CA SER A 170 46.77 -31.03 10.95
C SER A 170 48.24 -30.88 10.59
N VAL A 171 48.65 -29.70 10.11
CA VAL A 171 50.08 -29.41 9.83
C VAL A 171 50.90 -29.49 11.11
N GLY A 172 50.40 -28.96 12.22
CA GLY A 172 51.04 -29.08 13.54
C GLY A 172 51.23 -30.55 13.95
N GLN A 173 50.20 -31.39 13.80
CA GLN A 173 50.30 -32.83 14.07
C GLN A 173 51.31 -33.54 13.15
N ASP A 174 51.35 -33.18 11.87
CA ASP A 174 52.30 -33.75 10.93
C ASP A 174 53.74 -33.39 11.31
N ILE A 175 54.01 -32.17 11.80
CA ILE A 175 55.32 -31.77 12.31
C ILE A 175 55.70 -32.61 13.54
N LEU A 176 54.79 -32.79 14.50
CA LEU A 176 55.03 -33.64 15.68
C LEU A 176 55.35 -35.09 15.27
N ARG A 177 54.60 -35.66 14.32
CA ARG A 177 54.83 -37.01 13.79
C ARG A 177 56.16 -37.11 13.05
N ALA A 178 56.54 -36.09 12.29
CA ALA A 178 57.83 -36.05 11.61
C ALA A 178 58.99 -36.13 12.62
N TYR A 179 58.92 -35.39 13.74
CA TYR A 179 59.90 -35.49 14.83
C TYR A 179 59.95 -36.90 15.43
N GLU A 180 58.81 -37.54 15.70
CA GLU A 180 58.75 -38.90 16.24
C GLU A 180 59.41 -39.93 15.29
N THR A 181 59.19 -39.79 13.98
CA THR A 181 59.78 -40.69 12.98
C THR A 181 61.28 -40.44 12.73
N VAL A 182 61.75 -39.22 12.96
CA VAL A 182 63.17 -38.85 12.78
C VAL A 182 64.03 -39.31 13.97
N ASP A 183 63.47 -39.52 15.17
CA ASP A 183 64.28 -39.66 16.39
C ASP A 183 64.96 -41.03 16.58
N VAL A 184 64.34 -42.14 16.17
CA VAL A 184 64.85 -43.47 16.58
C VAL A 184 65.71 -44.15 15.51
N ALA A 185 65.29 -44.10 14.25
CA ALA A 185 66.02 -44.72 13.15
C ALA A 185 67.15 -43.82 12.60
N THR A 186 66.94 -42.51 12.59
CA THR A 186 67.85 -41.54 11.97
C THR A 186 69.02 -41.19 12.88
N VAL A 187 68.85 -41.19 14.21
CA VAL A 187 69.97 -41.05 15.17
C VAL A 187 70.91 -42.26 15.12
N LEU A 188 70.39 -43.47 14.90
CA LEU A 188 71.19 -44.68 14.72
C LEU A 188 71.94 -44.67 13.37
N ALA A 189 71.31 -44.17 12.30
CA ALA A 189 71.91 -44.00 10.98
C ALA A 189 72.89 -42.81 10.89
N ALA A 190 72.69 -41.73 11.66
CA ALA A 190 73.54 -40.53 11.69
C ALA A 190 74.95 -40.78 12.25
N ARG A 191 75.22 -41.94 12.86
CA ARG A 191 76.58 -42.40 13.19
C ARG A 191 77.38 -42.87 11.97
N GLN A 192 76.78 -42.95 10.78
CA GLN A 192 77.48 -43.28 9.53
C GLN A 192 77.68 -42.01 8.66
N PRO A 193 78.84 -41.88 7.98
CA PRO A 193 79.37 -40.60 7.48
C PRO A 193 78.68 -39.98 6.24
N PHE A 194 77.42 -40.29 5.94
CA PHE A 194 76.67 -39.74 4.79
C PHE A 194 75.72 -38.58 5.17
N ALA A 195 76.12 -37.73 6.12
CA ALA A 195 75.30 -36.65 6.70
C ALA A 195 75.03 -35.43 5.77
N ALA A 196 75.61 -35.39 4.57
CA ALA A 196 75.30 -34.34 3.60
C ALA A 196 73.88 -34.48 3.02
N GLN A 197 73.42 -35.71 2.77
CA GLN A 197 72.07 -35.97 2.27
C GLN A 197 70.99 -35.73 3.33
N SER A 198 71.30 -35.95 4.62
CA SER A 198 70.35 -35.68 5.70
C SER A 198 70.10 -34.18 5.87
N ARG A 199 71.14 -33.33 5.76
CA ARG A 199 70.99 -31.87 5.78
C ARG A 199 70.02 -31.35 4.70
N VAL A 200 70.18 -31.79 3.45
CA VAL A 200 69.28 -31.39 2.35
C VAL A 200 67.85 -31.87 2.58
N ARG A 201 67.66 -33.10 3.10
CA ARG A 201 66.33 -33.61 3.46
C ARG A 201 65.67 -32.79 4.56
N TYR A 202 66.40 -32.36 5.58
CA TYR A 202 65.85 -31.50 6.63
C TYR A 202 65.48 -30.11 6.10
N GLU A 203 66.26 -29.54 5.19
CA GLU A 203 65.93 -28.28 4.53
C GLU A 203 64.65 -28.38 3.70
N GLN A 204 64.49 -29.48 2.95
CA GLN A 204 63.30 -29.74 2.15
C GLN A 204 62.04 -29.95 3.01
N ILE A 205 62.18 -30.69 4.12
CA ILE A 205 61.10 -30.85 5.09
C ILE A 205 60.72 -29.50 5.72
N ALA A 206 61.70 -28.66 6.05
CA ALA A 206 61.44 -27.33 6.60
C ALA A 206 60.72 -26.42 5.59
N GLN A 207 61.08 -26.48 4.30
CA GLN A 207 60.38 -25.76 3.23
C GLN A 207 58.94 -26.26 3.05
N ASP A 208 58.73 -27.57 2.93
CA ASP A 208 57.40 -28.17 2.73
C ASP A 208 56.43 -27.84 3.89
N TYR A 209 56.91 -27.82 5.14
CA TYR A 209 56.09 -27.41 6.28
C TYR A 209 55.90 -25.89 6.35
N GLY A 210 56.90 -25.12 5.94
CA GLY A 210 56.80 -23.67 5.78
C GLY A 210 55.68 -23.28 4.82
N ASP A 211 55.61 -23.94 3.66
CA ASP A 211 54.59 -23.72 2.64
C ASP A 211 53.18 -24.07 3.19
N LYS A 212 53.03 -25.23 3.84
CA LYS A 212 51.75 -25.65 4.44
C LYS A 212 51.26 -24.72 5.55
N LEU A 213 52.16 -24.20 6.38
CA LEU A 213 51.85 -23.21 7.42
C LEU A 213 51.42 -21.87 6.79
N TYR A 214 52.06 -21.49 5.68
CA TYR A 214 51.73 -20.27 4.95
C TYR A 214 50.36 -20.38 4.27
N GLU A 215 50.08 -21.51 3.61
CA GLU A 215 48.78 -21.82 2.98
C GLU A 215 47.63 -21.94 3.98
N GLY A 216 47.91 -22.39 5.20
CA GLY A 216 46.94 -22.50 6.29
C GLY A 216 46.64 -21.18 7.01
N ARG A 217 47.42 -20.12 6.75
CA ARG A 217 47.25 -18.83 7.42
C ARG A 217 45.97 -18.13 6.96
N PHE A 218 45.14 -17.72 7.90
CA PHE A 218 43.98 -16.90 7.59
C PHE A 218 44.40 -15.45 7.28
N ASP A 219 44.14 -14.99 6.06
CA ASP A 219 44.33 -13.58 5.67
C ASP A 219 42.95 -12.89 5.55
N VAL A 220 42.77 -11.84 6.34
CA VAL A 220 41.51 -11.07 6.40
C VAL A 220 41.25 -10.35 5.08
N ARG A 221 42.30 -9.94 4.36
CA ARG A 221 42.21 -9.20 3.08
C ARG A 221 41.78 -10.07 1.90
N ALA A 222 42.13 -11.36 1.93
CA ALA A 222 41.67 -12.33 0.93
C ALA A 222 40.15 -12.60 1.02
N GLY A 223 39.51 -12.21 2.13
CA GLY A 223 38.06 -12.26 2.30
C GLY A 223 37.29 -11.07 1.73
N GLU A 224 37.97 -9.98 1.39
CA GLU A 224 37.39 -8.69 0.94
C GLU A 224 37.38 -8.53 -0.59
N THR A 225 38.10 -9.38 -1.33
CA THR A 225 38.27 -9.27 -2.79
C THR A 225 37.23 -10.02 -3.63
N VAL A 226 36.09 -10.41 -3.04
CA VAL A 226 34.98 -11.01 -3.80
C VAL A 226 34.17 -9.89 -4.48
N GLU A 227 34.54 -9.66 -5.74
CA GLU A 227 33.65 -9.38 -6.88
C GLU A 227 32.91 -8.03 -6.94
N THR A 228 33.60 -7.04 -7.51
CA THR A 228 32.95 -6.07 -8.40
C THR A 228 32.56 -6.80 -9.70
N PRO A 229 31.29 -6.82 -10.13
CA PRO A 229 30.92 -7.42 -11.41
C PRO A 229 31.56 -6.64 -12.56
N ALA A 230 32.55 -7.23 -13.21
CA ALA A 230 33.10 -6.74 -14.46
C ALA A 230 32.07 -6.99 -15.57
N GLU A 231 31.54 -5.88 -16.05
CA GLU A 231 30.74 -5.70 -17.24
C GLU A 231 31.31 -6.48 -18.43
N ALA A 232 30.50 -7.36 -19.00
CA ALA A 232 30.82 -8.14 -20.17
C ALA A 232 30.96 -7.23 -21.40
N VAL A 233 32.21 -6.95 -21.81
CA VAL A 233 32.50 -6.35 -23.11
C VAL A 233 32.71 -7.47 -24.12
N GLY A 234 31.99 -7.34 -25.24
CA GLY A 234 31.78 -8.34 -26.26
C GLY A 234 33.04 -8.98 -26.81
N GLN A 235 32.98 -10.29 -26.95
CA GLN A 235 33.73 -11.03 -27.96
C GLN A 235 32.74 -11.48 -29.03
N THR A 236 32.88 -10.86 -30.19
CA THR A 236 32.32 -11.31 -31.47
C THR A 236 32.88 -12.69 -31.81
N PRO A 237 32.05 -13.68 -32.19
CA PRO A 237 32.48 -14.70 -33.12
C PRO A 237 31.85 -14.42 -34.48
N SER A 238 32.74 -14.18 -35.45
CA SER A 238 32.41 -14.14 -36.86
C SER A 238 31.90 -15.50 -37.34
N ASN A 239 30.65 -15.47 -37.79
CA ASN A 239 29.93 -16.35 -38.72
C ASN A 239 30.68 -17.54 -39.37
N THR A 240 30.10 -18.75 -39.27
CA THR A 240 30.07 -19.74 -40.36
C THR A 240 28.86 -20.66 -40.18
N ALA A 241 27.83 -20.39 -41.00
CA ALA A 241 26.96 -21.29 -41.77
C ALA A 241 26.45 -22.64 -41.22
N ALA A 242 25.16 -22.87 -41.56
CA ALA A 242 24.35 -24.10 -41.56
C ALA A 242 23.89 -24.57 -40.17
N GLU A 243 22.63 -24.86 -39.88
CA GLU A 243 21.58 -25.49 -40.71
C GLU A 243 20.22 -25.30 -40.00
N THR A 244 19.14 -25.03 -40.75
CA THR A 244 17.74 -25.16 -40.28
C THR A 244 17.33 -26.64 -40.43
N PRO A 245 16.40 -27.21 -39.62
CA PRO A 245 14.96 -26.91 -39.71
C PRO A 245 14.24 -26.87 -38.33
N ALA A 246 13.33 -25.92 -38.11
CA ALA A 246 11.87 -26.03 -38.26
C ALA A 246 11.10 -26.70 -37.10
N THR A 247 10.14 -25.92 -36.57
CA THR A 247 8.79 -26.31 -36.10
C THR A 247 8.65 -27.00 -34.74
N THR A 248 8.06 -26.31 -33.76
CA THR A 248 6.65 -26.52 -33.35
C THR A 248 6.28 -25.57 -32.20
N VAL A 249 5.30 -24.71 -32.46
CA VAL A 249 4.57 -23.90 -31.48
C VAL A 249 3.51 -24.79 -30.82
N ALA A 250 3.39 -24.75 -29.49
CA ALA A 250 2.18 -25.18 -28.79
C ALA A 250 1.95 -24.35 -27.52
N MET A 251 0.95 -23.46 -27.60
CA MET A 251 0.21 -22.94 -26.44
C MET A 251 -0.53 -24.10 -25.75
N PRO A 252 -0.95 -23.91 -24.50
CA PRO A 252 -2.31 -24.32 -24.19
C PRO A 252 -3.15 -23.20 -23.57
N ALA A 253 -4.40 -23.20 -24.02
CA ALA A 253 -5.47 -22.31 -23.65
C ALA A 253 -6.18 -22.75 -22.36
N SER A 254 -6.79 -21.75 -21.72
CA SER A 254 -8.13 -21.73 -21.10
C SER A 254 -8.89 -23.06 -20.93
N GLY A 255 -9.31 -23.33 -19.69
CA GLY A 255 -10.28 -24.39 -19.36
C GLY A 255 -10.90 -24.15 -17.98
N ALA A 256 -12.19 -23.85 -17.98
CA ALA A 256 -13.04 -23.61 -16.81
C ALA A 256 -13.38 -24.91 -16.06
N ALA A 257 -13.62 -24.81 -14.73
CA ALA A 257 -14.45 -25.78 -14.00
C ALA A 257 -14.92 -25.21 -12.65
N THR A 258 -16.21 -24.92 -12.56
CA THR A 258 -16.99 -24.79 -11.32
C THR A 258 -17.26 -26.19 -10.74
N PRO A 259 -17.42 -26.36 -9.43
CA PRO A 259 -18.33 -27.39 -8.94
C PRO A 259 -19.42 -26.84 -8.01
N ALA A 260 -20.59 -27.45 -8.17
CA ALA A 260 -21.83 -27.22 -7.45
C ALA A 260 -21.86 -27.98 -6.11
N SER A 261 -22.65 -27.44 -5.18
CA SER A 261 -23.05 -28.03 -3.89
C SER A 261 -23.98 -29.24 -4.05
N PRO A 262 -24.11 -30.03 -2.98
CA PRO A 262 -25.43 -30.27 -2.38
C PRO A 262 -25.57 -29.61 -0.99
#